data_AF-A0A9P7FV58-F1
#
_entry.id   AF-A0A9P7FV58-F1
#
_cell.length_a   1.000
_cell.length_b   1.000
_cell.length_c   1.000
_cell.angle_alpha   90.00
_cell.angle_beta   90.00
_cell.angle_gamma   90.00
#
_symmetry.space_group_name_H-M   'P 1'
#
loop_
_entity.id
_entity.type
_entity.pdbx_description
1 polymer ?
#
loop_
_entity_poly.entity_id
_entity_poly.type
_entity_poly.pdbx_seq_one_letter_code
_entity_poly.pdbx_strand_id
1 'polypeptide(L)'
;MDFLTRTRTVLTDKLRFFYYKKRLTIQLPNSPWTRLAPHQSVADLERDVEDRYLLPIVSTTSTVTSPSDTETGSTFSEEFSPPLTDYTLSTPATWPATPEDESPPTTLAPIPPTTPVPVPIPVPTPISDDFDMADLNAIEFTGKPEEGDPQDFMNRLEHLIIMKTGLKEAEKVRLLELSLKAKSPAAVWWTTLSITDKASFASVRSAFKVRWPIKAIMEKTTAEKQALLDVVVLKPSDLGKRVAPSLGAEEELTHIVWADKVERLAGDIPDTNNLLVSGARKALPKAIARIVGWKATTWKELCDAVRAILLEELMEQVEDEQDRARLAVGPTAPNTPSKALGNAFQNISLAPTQQQVPSMATYQNPRPRAAQRAPFTSYPDRPMHERLADVLSKALPLQPNNSDGLARYKLQLSVWESTYGQFGKTPSEKRPYPLTPGTSPVASGECWKCGHRAHFPANCSMPLVPAFEQKWRSIAGSIRNKAETAGTPAVNVHTVSIESDEVQTYDADELAHLMQLVNQGKEGGPLM
;
A
#
# COMPACT_ATOMS: atom_id res chain seq x y z
N MET A 1 -4.93 -11.71 36.49
CA MET A 1 -3.53 -11.52 36.87
C MET A 1 -2.67 -11.64 35.63
N ASP A 2 -2.16 -10.49 35.23
CA ASP A 2 -1.02 -10.16 34.38
C ASP A 2 -0.51 -11.17 33.34
N PHE A 3 -0.79 -10.86 32.07
CA PHE A 3 -0.02 -11.33 30.93
C PHE A 3 0.91 -10.22 30.42
N LEU A 4 2.20 -10.55 30.42
CA LEU A 4 3.34 -9.75 29.97
C LEU A 4 3.22 -9.29 28.52
N THR A 5 3.21 -7.98 28.30
CA THR A 5 3.43 -7.36 26.98
C THR A 5 4.93 -7.33 26.68
N ARG A 6 5.36 -8.15 25.71
CA ARG A 6 6.76 -8.26 25.29
C ARG A 6 7.09 -7.22 24.21
N THR A 7 7.62 -6.06 24.60
CA THR A 7 8.24 -5.10 23.67
C THR A 7 9.69 -5.51 23.40
N ARG A 8 10.03 -5.76 22.12
CA ARG A 8 11.38 -6.13 21.69
C ARG A 8 12.19 -4.87 21.39
N THR A 9 13.23 -4.66 22.18
CA THR A 9 14.26 -3.63 22.01
C THR A 9 15.27 -4.08 20.95
N VAL A 10 15.57 -3.24 19.94
CA VAL A 10 16.74 -3.43 19.08
C VAL A 10 17.88 -2.61 19.67
N LEU A 11 18.97 -3.29 19.99
CA LEU A 11 20.16 -2.74 20.61
C LEU A 11 21.11 -2.25 19.51
N THR A 12 21.19 -0.94 19.33
CA THR A 12 22.36 -0.27 18.75
C THR A 12 22.64 0.94 19.61
N ASP A 13 23.88 1.04 20.10
CA ASP A 13 24.32 2.13 20.95
C ASP A 13 24.10 3.49 20.27
N LYS A 14 23.48 4.40 21.04
CA LYS A 14 23.22 5.83 20.81
C LYS A 14 21.83 6.16 20.25
N LEU A 15 21.01 6.73 21.15
CA LEU A 15 19.71 7.41 21.00
C LEU A 15 18.50 6.51 20.71
N ARG A 16 17.46 6.64 21.53
CA ARG A 16 16.14 6.06 21.30
C ARG A 16 15.16 7.16 20.90
N PHE A 17 14.52 6.97 19.75
CA PHE A 17 13.48 7.87 19.23
C PHE A 17 12.12 7.16 19.36
N PHE A 18 11.14 7.87 19.93
CA PHE A 18 9.76 7.39 20.00
C PHE A 18 8.85 8.36 19.25
N TYR A 19 8.05 7.81 18.33
CA TYR A 19 7.06 8.55 17.55
C TYR A 19 5.67 8.01 17.88
N TYR A 20 4.84 8.83 18.51
CA TYR A 20 3.44 8.49 18.80
C TYR A 20 2.56 9.73 18.64
N LYS A 21 1.46 9.63 17.87
CA LYS A 21 0.49 10.72 17.62
C LYS A 21 1.13 12.09 17.28
N LYS A 22 2.01 12.12 16.26
CA LYS A 22 2.70 13.35 15.78
C LYS A 22 3.61 14.03 16.83
N ARG A 23 4.09 13.31 17.84
CA ARG A 23 5.02 13.85 18.85
C ARG A 23 6.32 13.04 18.87
N LEU A 24 7.44 13.75 18.76
CA LEU A 24 8.79 13.19 18.87
C LEU A 24 9.27 13.28 20.31
N THR A 25 9.63 12.14 20.89
CA THR A 25 10.26 12.09 22.23
C THR A 25 11.64 11.43 22.09
N ILE A 26 12.66 12.07 22.65
CA ILE A 26 14.05 11.61 22.57
C ILE A 26 14.48 11.15 23.96
N GLN A 27 15.05 9.95 24.06
CA GLN A 27 15.59 9.42 25.32
C GLN A 27 17.11 9.30 25.22
N LEU A 28 17.80 10.06 26.07
CA LEU A 28 19.24 9.93 26.32
C LEU A 28 19.48 8.79 27.33
N PRO A 29 20.60 8.05 27.25
CA PRO A 29 20.94 7.07 28.27
C PRO A 29 21.09 7.76 29.63
N ASN A 30 20.39 7.27 30.66
CA ASN A 30 20.48 7.72 32.06
C ASN A 30 19.90 9.11 32.40
N SER A 31 18.93 9.64 31.64
CA SER A 31 18.26 10.92 31.95
C SER A 31 16.72 10.78 31.98
N PRO A 32 16.00 11.53 32.84
CA PRO A 32 14.54 11.62 32.79
C PRO A 32 14.02 12.22 31.48
N TRP A 33 12.78 11.88 31.13
CA TRP A 33 12.12 12.30 29.89
C TRP A 33 12.19 13.81 29.69
N THR A 34 12.86 14.26 28.63
CA THR A 34 12.88 15.67 28.23
C THR A 34 11.87 15.88 27.11
N ARG A 35 10.87 16.72 27.35
CA ARG A 35 9.80 17.03 26.38
C ARG A 35 10.18 18.28 25.60
N LEU A 36 10.28 18.17 24.27
CA LEU A 36 10.42 19.34 23.41
C LEU A 36 9.08 20.07 23.31
N ALA A 37 9.11 21.41 23.35
CA ALA A 37 7.94 22.22 23.07
C ALA A 37 7.50 22.06 21.59
N PRO A 38 6.21 22.26 21.24
CA PRO A 38 5.68 22.00 19.90
C PRO A 38 6.36 22.72 18.72
N HIS A 39 7.23 23.69 18.98
CA HIS A 39 7.95 24.47 17.97
C HIS A 39 9.47 24.52 18.16
N GLN A 40 10.03 23.74 19.09
CA GLN A 40 11.47 23.74 19.35
C GLN A 40 12.16 22.77 18.39
N SER A 41 13.04 23.28 17.52
CA SER A 41 13.81 22.45 16.60
C SER A 41 14.94 21.75 17.36
N VAL A 42 15.27 20.52 16.95
CA VAL A 42 16.45 19.77 17.45
C VAL A 42 17.77 20.49 17.09
N ALA A 43 17.73 21.42 16.13
CA ALA A 43 18.84 22.29 15.77
C ALA A 43 19.08 23.44 16.77
N ASP A 44 18.09 23.78 17.62
CA ASP A 44 18.16 24.91 18.54
C ASP A 44 18.72 24.54 19.92
N LEU A 45 19.08 23.27 20.13
CA LEU A 45 19.70 22.80 21.36
C LEU A 45 21.20 23.08 21.33
N GLU A 46 21.72 23.81 22.32
CA GLU A 46 23.14 24.05 22.49
C GLU A 46 23.93 22.73 22.57
N ARG A 47 25.11 22.73 21.94
CA ARG A 47 26.03 21.59 21.94
C ARG A 47 27.32 21.94 22.64
N ASP A 48 27.89 20.98 23.37
CA ASP A 48 29.22 21.13 23.94
C ASP A 48 30.32 20.99 22.88
N VAL A 49 31.57 21.19 23.30
CA VAL A 49 32.76 21.05 22.46
C VAL A 49 32.97 19.63 21.91
N GLU A 50 32.20 18.64 22.38
CA GLU A 50 32.20 17.24 21.94
C GLU A 50 30.92 16.90 21.14
N ASP A 51 30.18 17.92 20.70
CA ASP A 51 28.97 17.84 19.86
C ASP A 51 27.78 17.11 20.55
N ARG A 52 27.74 17.10 21.88
CA ARG A 52 26.64 16.55 22.68
C ARG A 52 25.66 17.64 23.10
N TYR A 53 24.37 17.30 23.09
CA TYR A 53 23.31 18.23 23.53
C TYR A 53 23.42 18.56 25.02
N LEU A 54 23.51 19.85 25.33
CA LEU A 54 23.51 20.36 26.70
C LEU A 54 22.08 20.44 27.24
N LEU A 55 21.87 19.99 28.48
CA LEU A 55 20.58 20.14 29.16
C LEU A 55 20.39 21.59 29.62
N PRO A 56 19.16 22.15 29.55
CA PRO A 56 18.88 23.47 30.10
C PRO A 56 19.13 23.48 31.61
N ILE A 57 20.11 24.25 32.07
CA ILE A 57 20.44 24.38 33.50
C ILE A 57 19.35 25.26 34.14
N VAL A 58 18.47 24.65 34.93
CA VAL A 58 17.60 25.39 35.85
C VAL A 58 18.43 25.72 37.09
N SER A 59 18.91 26.96 37.18
CA SER A 59 19.63 27.46 38.35
C SER A 59 18.74 27.42 39.60
N THR A 60 19.00 26.48 40.50
CA THR A 60 18.49 26.51 41.87
C THR A 60 19.65 26.34 42.84
N THR A 61 19.92 27.42 43.59
CA THR A 61 20.83 27.46 44.73
C THR A 61 20.11 26.98 45.99
N SER A 62 20.68 26.02 46.73
CA SER A 62 20.69 25.95 48.23
C SER A 62 21.24 24.61 48.79
N THR A 63 22.47 24.64 49.29
CA THR A 63 22.94 24.38 50.68
C THR A 63 22.33 23.27 51.58
N VAL A 64 23.14 22.20 51.82
CA VAL A 64 23.53 21.51 53.09
C VAL A 64 22.47 20.74 53.94
N THR A 65 22.63 19.41 54.11
CA THR A 65 23.15 18.63 55.29
C THR A 65 22.52 17.21 55.39
N SER A 66 23.37 16.18 55.57
CA SER A 66 23.02 14.80 56.02
C SER A 66 22.59 14.74 57.51
N PRO A 67 22.02 13.63 58.07
CA PRO A 67 22.73 12.36 58.38
C PRO A 67 21.89 11.04 58.18
N SER A 68 22.53 9.94 57.76
CA SER A 68 22.87 8.68 58.48
C SER A 68 21.75 7.76 59.04
N ASP A 69 21.75 6.54 58.46
CA ASP A 69 21.78 5.18 59.04
C ASP A 69 20.65 4.60 59.91
N THR A 70 20.20 3.37 59.54
CA THR A 70 20.15 2.08 60.32
C THR A 70 19.12 1.14 59.62
N GLU A 71 19.53 0.19 58.78
CA GLU A 71 19.77 -1.25 59.07
C GLU A 71 18.55 -2.03 59.64
N THR A 72 17.93 -2.91 58.83
CA THR A 72 18.00 -4.41 58.85
C THR A 72 17.41 -5.03 60.13
N GLY A 73 16.60 -6.09 60.15
CA GLY A 73 16.07 -7.02 59.17
C GLY A 73 15.29 -8.12 59.92
N SER A 74 14.98 -9.21 59.22
CA SER A 74 14.62 -10.54 59.74
C SER A 74 13.13 -10.81 60.06
N THR A 75 12.55 -12.01 59.90
CA THR A 75 12.65 -13.24 59.08
C THR A 75 11.52 -14.14 59.62
N PHE A 76 10.99 -15.11 58.83
CA PHE A 76 10.31 -16.35 59.27
C PHE A 76 8.81 -16.21 59.66
N SER A 77 7.87 -17.11 59.34
CA SER A 77 7.66 -18.20 58.38
C SER A 77 6.16 -18.58 58.49
N GLU A 78 5.59 -19.11 57.39
CA GLU A 78 4.66 -20.26 57.31
C GLU A 78 3.89 -20.68 58.58
N GLU A 79 2.59 -21.02 58.55
CA GLU A 79 2.06 -22.17 57.82
C GLU A 79 0.54 -22.31 58.04
N PHE A 80 -0.08 -23.11 57.17
CA PHE A 80 -1.37 -23.81 57.29
C PHE A 80 -2.73 -23.13 56.99
N SER A 81 -3.40 -23.80 56.04
CA SER A 81 -4.72 -23.60 55.47
C SER A 81 -5.84 -24.33 56.28
N PRO A 82 -7.00 -24.68 55.69
CA PRO A 82 -8.34 -24.10 55.88
C PRO A 82 -9.25 -25.16 56.57
N PRO A 83 -10.57 -25.38 56.29
CA PRO A 83 -11.61 -24.64 55.57
C PRO A 83 -12.97 -24.59 56.33
N LEU A 84 -14.03 -24.21 55.59
CA LEU A 84 -15.43 -24.71 55.60
C LEU A 84 -16.55 -23.72 55.99
N THR A 85 -17.47 -23.54 55.03
CA THR A 85 -18.97 -23.58 55.11
C THR A 85 -19.69 -22.57 56.01
N ASP A 86 -20.86 -22.00 55.72
CA ASP A 86 -21.91 -22.16 54.70
C ASP A 86 -22.91 -20.97 54.87
N TYR A 87 -23.92 -20.89 53.97
CA TYR A 87 -25.27 -20.30 54.17
C TYR A 87 -25.39 -18.76 54.17
N THR A 88 -26.46 -18.10 53.72
CA THR A 88 -27.47 -18.24 52.65
C THR A 88 -28.27 -16.92 52.65
N LEU A 89 -28.75 -16.50 51.48
CA LEU A 89 -30.04 -15.83 51.19
C LEU A 89 -30.61 -14.76 52.16
N SER A 90 -30.79 -13.52 51.65
CA SER A 90 -32.11 -12.94 51.31
C SER A 90 -32.14 -11.40 51.41
N THR A 91 -32.65 -10.79 50.35
CA THR A 91 -33.21 -9.43 50.18
C THR A 91 -34.55 -9.27 50.93
N PRO A 92 -35.36 -8.21 50.72
CA PRO A 92 -35.13 -6.74 50.80
C PRO A 92 -36.20 -6.06 51.71
N ALA A 93 -36.05 -4.77 52.04
CA ALA A 93 -37.20 -3.93 52.43
C ALA A 93 -36.89 -2.43 52.34
N THR A 94 -37.97 -1.67 52.20
CA THR A 94 -38.11 -0.34 51.60
C THR A 94 -38.68 0.67 52.64
N TRP A 95 -38.62 1.97 52.32
CA TRP A 95 -39.41 3.15 52.82
C TRP A 95 -38.77 4.03 53.93
N PRO A 96 -39.22 5.30 54.18
CA PRO A 96 -39.24 6.47 53.28
C PRO A 96 -38.90 7.85 53.95
N ALA A 97 -38.65 8.87 53.11
CA ALA A 97 -39.04 10.31 53.11
C ALA A 97 -38.89 11.34 54.29
N THR A 98 -38.24 12.49 53.95
CA THR A 98 -38.52 13.96 54.22
C THR A 98 -38.37 14.60 55.63
N PRO A 99 -38.36 15.97 55.81
CA PRO A 99 -37.80 17.14 55.06
C PRO A 99 -37.17 18.27 55.98
N GLU A 100 -37.05 19.51 55.44
CA GLU A 100 -36.83 20.88 56.06
C GLU A 100 -35.38 21.34 56.32
N ASP A 101 -34.84 22.45 55.75
CA ASP A 101 -35.20 23.88 55.56
C ASP A 101 -34.70 24.81 56.70
N GLU A 102 -34.41 26.05 56.33
CA GLU A 102 -34.01 27.26 57.08
C GLU A 102 -32.54 27.74 57.06
N SER A 103 -32.40 28.96 56.54
CA SER A 103 -31.37 29.99 56.71
C SER A 103 -32.05 31.24 57.30
N PRO A 104 -31.41 32.40 57.61
CA PRO A 104 -30.08 32.75 58.14
C PRO A 104 -30.22 33.59 59.47
N PRO A 105 -29.17 34.25 60.03
CA PRO A 105 -28.87 35.65 59.63
C PRO A 105 -27.39 36.10 59.74
N THR A 106 -27.15 37.26 59.12
CA THR A 106 -25.92 38.07 58.97
C THR A 106 -25.40 38.71 60.27
N THR A 107 -24.07 38.88 60.43
CA THR A 107 -23.37 40.16 60.78
C THR A 107 -21.84 40.01 61.02
N LEU A 108 -21.06 40.62 60.11
CA LEU A 108 -19.79 41.38 60.18
C LEU A 108 -18.53 40.94 60.99
N ALA A 109 -17.49 40.57 60.22
CA ALA A 109 -16.04 40.91 60.22
C ALA A 109 -15.19 40.90 61.51
N PRO A 110 -14.01 40.22 61.48
CA PRO A 110 -12.74 40.89 61.17
C PRO A 110 -11.82 40.19 60.13
N ILE A 111 -10.86 40.97 59.64
CA ILE A 111 -9.91 40.77 58.51
C ILE A 111 -8.83 39.70 58.80
N PRO A 112 -8.23 39.04 57.78
CA PRO A 112 -7.70 37.66 57.87
C PRO A 112 -6.18 37.55 58.04
N PRO A 113 -5.66 36.45 58.61
CA PRO A 113 -4.32 35.97 58.34
C PRO A 113 -4.27 35.17 57.03
N THR A 114 -3.21 35.45 56.26
CA THR A 114 -2.92 35.04 54.89
C THR A 114 -2.91 33.53 54.68
N THR A 115 -3.90 33.02 53.95
CA THR A 115 -3.95 31.66 53.40
C THR A 115 -3.17 31.59 52.07
N PRO A 116 -2.50 30.45 51.79
CA PRO A 116 -1.65 30.29 50.61
C PRO A 116 -2.45 30.33 49.31
N VAL A 117 -1.83 30.95 48.30
CA VAL A 117 -2.33 31.12 46.94
C VAL A 117 -2.89 29.80 46.39
N PRO A 118 -4.19 29.72 46.05
CA PRO A 118 -4.73 28.56 45.36
C PRO A 118 -4.15 28.49 43.95
N VAL A 119 -3.59 27.33 43.62
CA VAL A 119 -3.21 26.95 42.26
C VAL A 119 -4.42 27.17 41.35
N PRO A 120 -4.29 27.86 40.20
CA PRO A 120 -5.41 28.07 39.30
C PRO A 120 -5.98 26.72 38.88
N ILE A 121 -7.24 26.47 39.24
CA ILE A 121 -8.02 25.38 38.66
C ILE A 121 -8.00 25.63 37.14
N PRO A 122 -7.51 24.68 36.32
CA PRO A 122 -7.56 24.84 34.88
C PRO A 122 -9.03 25.01 34.50
N VAL A 123 -9.37 26.21 34.02
CA VAL A 123 -10.64 26.47 33.36
C VAL A 123 -10.78 25.38 32.29
N PRO A 124 -11.83 24.55 32.29
CA PRO A 124 -12.05 23.63 31.21
C PRO A 124 -12.10 24.46 29.94
N THR A 125 -11.09 24.28 29.11
CA THR A 125 -11.05 24.85 27.77
C THR A 125 -12.37 24.40 27.14
N PRO A 126 -13.19 25.33 26.60
CA PRO A 126 -14.35 24.92 25.85
C PRO A 126 -13.84 23.90 24.84
N ILE A 127 -14.38 22.67 24.92
CA ILE A 127 -14.13 21.65 23.92
C ILE A 127 -14.49 22.34 22.63
N SER A 128 -13.46 22.67 21.84
CA SER A 128 -13.65 23.09 20.47
C SER A 128 -14.22 21.86 19.79
N ASP A 129 -15.55 21.78 19.81
CA ASP A 129 -16.35 21.05 18.85
C ASP A 129 -16.02 21.66 17.47
N ASP A 130 -14.81 21.36 16.99
CA ASP A 130 -14.44 21.43 15.58
C ASP A 130 -15.22 20.31 14.87
N PHE A 131 -16.54 20.38 14.94
CA PHE A 131 -17.40 19.71 13.98
C PHE A 131 -17.17 20.44 12.68
N ASP A 132 -16.46 19.76 11.77
CA ASP A 132 -16.23 20.23 10.43
C ASP A 132 -17.59 20.53 9.78
N MET A 133 -17.91 21.81 9.65
CA MET A 133 -19.17 22.31 9.07
C MET A 133 -19.36 21.84 7.62
N ALA A 134 -18.33 21.25 7.00
CA ALA A 134 -18.40 20.60 5.70
C ALA A 134 -19.31 19.36 5.70
N ASP A 135 -19.39 18.59 6.80
CA ASP A 135 -20.18 17.35 6.85
C ASP A 135 -21.70 17.61 6.90
N LEU A 136 -22.09 18.81 7.33
CA LEU A 136 -23.49 19.25 7.36
C LEU A 136 -24.07 19.53 5.97
N ASN A 137 -23.22 19.81 4.98
CA ASN A 137 -23.63 20.18 3.62
C ASN A 137 -23.77 18.97 2.67
N ALA A 138 -23.49 17.74 3.11
CA ALA A 138 -23.39 16.58 2.23
C ALA A 138 -24.54 15.55 2.35
N ILE A 139 -25.55 15.78 3.20
CA ILE A 139 -26.65 14.82 3.39
C ILE A 139 -27.73 15.06 2.33
N GLU A 140 -27.42 14.69 1.09
CA GLU A 140 -28.36 14.63 -0.02
C GLU A 140 -28.89 13.20 -0.23
N PHE A 141 -30.18 13.06 -0.54
CA PHE A 141 -30.78 11.79 -0.93
C PHE A 141 -31.60 11.92 -2.20
N THR A 142 -31.39 10.99 -3.14
CA THR A 142 -32.09 10.97 -4.42
C THR A 142 -33.20 9.92 -4.47
N GLY A 143 -33.17 8.90 -3.61
CA GLY A 143 -34.13 7.79 -3.64
C GLY A 143 -33.90 6.77 -4.74
N LYS A 144 -32.78 6.85 -5.48
CA LYS A 144 -32.38 5.82 -6.45
C LYS A 144 -31.70 4.64 -5.75
N PRO A 145 -31.90 3.40 -6.22
CA PRO A 145 -31.34 2.21 -5.58
C PRO A 145 -29.82 2.07 -5.72
N GLU A 146 -29.20 2.81 -6.64
CA GLU A 146 -27.77 2.73 -6.98
C GLU A 146 -26.89 3.70 -6.19
N GLU A 147 -27.45 4.77 -5.61
CA GLU A 147 -26.68 5.88 -5.01
C GLU A 147 -26.50 5.77 -3.47
N GLY A 148 -26.96 4.68 -2.85
CA GLY A 148 -26.72 4.39 -1.42
C GLY A 148 -27.86 3.64 -0.73
N ASP A 149 -27.64 3.22 0.53
CA ASP A 149 -28.69 2.61 1.35
C ASP A 149 -29.63 3.70 1.91
N PRO A 150 -30.95 3.64 1.63
CA PRO A 150 -31.94 4.57 2.18
C PRO A 150 -31.97 4.62 3.72
N GLN A 151 -31.66 3.52 4.40
CA GLN A 151 -31.66 3.46 5.86
C GLN A 151 -30.44 4.18 6.46
N ASP A 152 -29.28 4.06 5.82
CA ASP A 152 -28.08 4.80 6.23
C ASP A 152 -28.30 6.31 6.13
N PHE A 153 -28.99 6.76 5.07
CA PHE A 153 -29.39 8.17 4.96
C PHE A 153 -30.28 8.60 6.13
N MET A 154 -31.34 7.84 6.44
CA MET A 154 -32.23 8.21 7.55
C MET A 154 -31.54 8.19 8.91
N ASN A 155 -30.61 7.26 9.13
CA ASN A 155 -29.83 7.20 10.36
C ASN A 155 -28.87 8.40 10.49
N ARG A 156 -28.21 8.80 9.39
CA ARG A 156 -27.39 10.02 9.37
C ARG A 156 -28.22 11.28 9.63
N LEU A 157 -29.40 11.37 9.04
CA LEU A 157 -30.31 12.50 9.26
C LEU A 157 -30.81 12.56 10.71
N GLU A 158 -31.14 11.42 11.31
CA GLU A 158 -31.53 11.37 12.73
C GLU A 158 -30.39 11.76 13.65
N HIS A 159 -29.18 11.28 13.39
CA HIS A 159 -28.00 11.68 14.14
C HIS A 159 -27.82 13.21 14.09
N LEU A 160 -28.01 13.81 12.91
CA LEU A 160 -27.99 15.25 12.73
C LEU A 160 -29.07 15.97 13.56
N ILE A 161 -30.30 15.45 13.57
CA ILE A 161 -31.41 16.01 14.35
C ILE A 161 -31.11 15.95 15.85
N ILE A 162 -30.52 14.84 16.34
CA ILE A 162 -30.17 14.66 17.75
C ILE A 162 -29.08 15.67 18.15
N MET A 163 -28.08 15.87 17.29
CA MET A 163 -27.02 16.84 17.53
C MET A 163 -27.54 18.28 17.58
N LYS A 164 -28.56 18.61 16.79
CA LYS A 164 -29.23 19.91 16.84
C LYS A 164 -30.31 19.92 17.93
N THR A 165 -29.87 20.13 19.18
CA THR A 165 -30.78 20.20 20.33
C THR A 165 -31.85 21.28 20.16
N GLY A 166 -33.11 20.96 20.49
CA GLY A 166 -34.21 21.93 20.54
C GLY A 166 -35.01 22.14 19.25
N LEU A 167 -34.75 21.36 18.19
CA LEU A 167 -35.55 21.43 16.97
C LEU A 167 -37.01 21.02 17.21
N LYS A 168 -37.95 21.85 16.75
CA LYS A 168 -39.39 21.54 16.73
C LYS A 168 -39.69 20.49 15.65
N GLU A 169 -40.78 19.75 15.80
CA GLU A 169 -41.18 18.71 14.82
C GLU A 169 -41.28 19.25 13.39
N ALA A 170 -41.86 20.45 13.20
CA ALA A 170 -41.94 21.09 11.89
C ALA A 170 -40.56 21.39 11.27
N GLU A 171 -39.56 21.71 12.10
CA GLU A 171 -38.20 21.98 11.65
C GLU A 171 -37.48 20.68 11.26
N LYS A 172 -37.73 19.58 11.98
CA LYS A 172 -37.22 18.25 11.62
C LYS A 172 -37.76 17.77 10.28
N VAL A 173 -39.07 17.95 10.05
CA VAL A 173 -39.73 17.62 8.77
C VAL A 173 -39.14 18.48 7.64
N ARG A 174 -38.96 19.78 7.87
CA ARG A 174 -38.34 20.69 6.89
C ARG A 174 -36.88 20.33 6.59
N LEU A 175 -36.13 19.87 7.59
CA LEU A 175 -34.75 19.44 7.40
C LEU A 175 -34.68 18.23 6.46
N LEU A 176 -35.58 17.25 6.63
CA LEU A 176 -35.68 16.12 5.72
C LEU A 176 -36.01 16.57 4.29
N GLU A 177 -36.97 17.49 4.11
CA GLU A 177 -37.31 18.05 2.79
C GLU A 177 -36.11 18.68 2.10
N LEU A 178 -35.31 19.47 2.84
CA LEU A 178 -34.10 20.12 2.34
C LEU A 178 -32.98 19.12 2.00
N SER A 179 -32.96 17.96 2.66
CA SER A 179 -32.03 16.87 2.36
C SER A 179 -32.40 16.05 1.12
N LEU A 180 -33.56 16.30 0.50
CA LEU A 180 -33.95 15.61 -0.75
C LEU A 180 -33.46 16.39 -1.96
N LYS A 181 -32.75 15.72 -2.87
CA LYS A 181 -32.23 16.35 -4.09
C LYS A 181 -33.38 16.76 -5.01
N ALA A 182 -33.35 17.99 -5.52
CA ALA A 182 -34.37 18.47 -6.47
C ALA A 182 -34.47 17.56 -7.70
N LYS A 183 -35.70 17.37 -8.22
CA LYS A 183 -36.01 16.50 -9.38
C LYS A 183 -35.65 15.02 -9.20
N SER A 184 -35.37 14.58 -7.98
CA SER A 184 -35.09 13.17 -7.69
C SER A 184 -36.37 12.37 -7.41
N PRO A 185 -36.33 11.02 -7.53
CA PRO A 185 -37.41 10.15 -7.07
C PRO A 185 -37.87 10.42 -5.64
N ALA A 186 -36.95 10.77 -4.73
CA ALA A 186 -37.29 11.11 -3.36
C ALA A 186 -38.05 12.43 -3.26
N ALA A 187 -37.64 13.46 -4.01
CA ALA A 187 -38.38 14.73 -4.06
C ALA A 187 -39.78 14.57 -4.67
N VAL A 188 -39.93 13.72 -5.70
CA VAL A 188 -41.25 13.40 -6.26
C VAL A 188 -42.11 12.64 -5.25
N TRP A 189 -41.54 11.68 -4.51
CA TRP A 189 -42.27 11.01 -3.43
C TRP A 189 -42.72 11.99 -2.35
N TRP A 190 -41.88 12.95 -1.97
CA TRP A 190 -42.22 13.96 -0.98
C TRP A 190 -43.47 14.77 -1.35
N THR A 191 -43.64 15.12 -2.63
CA THR A 191 -44.83 15.87 -3.08
C THR A 191 -46.11 15.03 -3.05
N THR A 192 -45.99 13.70 -3.08
CA THR A 192 -47.14 12.77 -2.99
C THR A 192 -47.60 12.47 -1.57
N LEU A 193 -46.78 12.77 -0.55
CA LEU A 193 -47.13 12.54 0.85
C LEU A 193 -48.28 13.45 1.31
N SER A 194 -49.18 12.88 2.09
CA SER A 194 -50.30 13.62 2.68
C SER A 194 -49.85 14.59 3.78
N ILE A 195 -50.71 15.56 4.13
CA ILE A 195 -50.44 16.48 5.24
C ILE A 195 -50.27 15.71 6.56
N THR A 196 -51.05 14.63 6.75
CA THR A 196 -50.98 13.76 7.93
C THR A 196 -49.62 13.08 8.05
N ASP A 197 -49.07 12.59 6.92
CA ASP A 197 -47.75 11.96 6.91
C ASP A 197 -46.64 12.97 7.22
N LYS A 198 -46.83 14.24 6.83
CA LYS A 198 -45.90 15.35 7.08
C LYS A 198 -46.07 16.02 8.45
N ALA A 199 -47.00 15.58 9.29
CA ALA A 199 -47.33 16.25 10.55
C ALA A 199 -46.22 16.13 11.62
N SER A 200 -45.44 15.04 11.57
CA SER A 200 -44.34 14.79 12.52
C SER A 200 -43.21 14.04 11.84
N PHE A 201 -42.00 14.12 12.39
CA PHE A 201 -40.86 13.39 11.82
C PHE A 201 -41.06 11.87 11.91
N ALA A 202 -41.73 11.39 12.97
CA ALA A 202 -42.05 9.97 13.15
C ALA A 202 -43.02 9.45 12.08
N SER A 203 -44.04 10.23 11.71
CA SER A 203 -44.97 9.90 10.62
C SER A 203 -44.23 9.79 9.30
N VAL A 204 -43.38 10.78 8.99
CA VAL A 204 -42.60 10.77 7.75
C VAL A 204 -41.61 9.61 7.70
N ARG A 205 -40.91 9.30 8.80
CA ARG A 205 -40.01 8.14 8.89
C ARG A 205 -40.75 6.84 8.62
N SER A 206 -41.99 6.72 9.09
CA SER A 206 -42.83 5.54 8.83
C SER A 206 -43.19 5.44 7.35
N ALA A 207 -43.64 6.53 6.73
CA ALA A 207 -43.91 6.58 5.30
C ALA A 207 -42.65 6.32 4.46
N PHE A 208 -41.48 6.80 4.91
CA PHE A 208 -40.19 6.57 4.27
C PHE A 208 -39.85 5.07 4.25
N LYS A 209 -40.02 4.37 5.38
CA LYS A 209 -39.78 2.91 5.47
C LYS A 209 -40.71 2.11 4.57
N VAL A 210 -41.93 2.57 4.35
CA VAL A 210 -42.86 1.94 3.40
C VAL A 210 -42.37 2.12 1.96
N ARG A 211 -41.87 3.31 1.61
CA ARG A 211 -41.40 3.60 0.25
C ARG A 211 -40.04 2.96 -0.07
N TRP A 212 -39.12 2.98 0.88
CA TRP A 212 -37.79 2.37 0.79
C TRP A 212 -37.64 1.33 1.91
N PRO A 213 -38.21 0.12 1.72
CA PRO A 213 -38.12 -0.94 2.72
C PRO A 213 -36.67 -1.32 2.97
N ILE A 214 -36.39 -1.75 4.21
CA ILE A 214 -35.10 -2.32 4.57
C ILE A 214 -34.86 -3.50 3.63
N LYS A 215 -33.82 -3.43 2.81
CA LYS A 215 -33.42 -4.56 1.98
C LYS A 215 -33.12 -5.70 2.96
N ALA A 216 -33.95 -6.74 2.92
CA ALA A 216 -33.67 -7.94 3.69
C ALA A 216 -32.25 -8.38 3.31
N ILE A 217 -31.36 -8.41 4.28
CA ILE A 217 -30.04 -8.98 4.09
C ILE A 217 -30.33 -10.44 3.80
N MET A 218 -30.34 -10.82 2.52
CA MET A 218 -30.32 -12.21 2.14
C MET A 218 -29.01 -12.74 2.72
N GLU A 219 -29.12 -13.42 3.86
CA GLU A 219 -28.00 -14.13 4.43
C GLU A 219 -27.50 -15.06 3.36
N LYS A 220 -26.29 -14.82 2.88
CA LYS A 220 -25.64 -15.70 1.92
C LYS A 220 -25.71 -17.10 2.48
N THR A 221 -26.20 -18.03 1.68
CA THR A 221 -26.28 -19.42 2.11
C THR A 221 -24.89 -19.94 2.44
N THR A 222 -24.77 -20.97 3.28
CA THR A 222 -23.48 -21.58 3.61
C THR A 222 -22.71 -22.00 2.34
N ALA A 223 -23.42 -22.48 1.32
CA ALA A 223 -22.84 -22.84 0.03
C ALA A 223 -22.26 -21.63 -0.71
N GLU A 224 -22.95 -20.48 -0.72
CA GLU A 224 -22.42 -19.25 -1.33
C GLU A 224 -21.21 -18.70 -0.56
N LYS A 225 -21.20 -18.79 0.78
CA LYS A 225 -20.04 -18.41 1.59
C LYS A 225 -18.84 -19.31 1.32
N GLN A 226 -19.05 -20.62 1.17
CA GLN A 226 -18.00 -21.57 0.75
C GLN A 226 -17.49 -21.26 -0.65
N ALA A 227 -18.38 -21.00 -1.62
CA ALA A 227 -17.96 -20.60 -2.96
C ALA A 227 -17.16 -19.28 -2.96
N LEU A 228 -17.52 -18.31 -2.10
CA LEU A 228 -16.73 -17.10 -1.92
C LEU A 228 -15.35 -17.39 -1.34
N LEU A 229 -15.26 -18.30 -0.36
CA LEU A 229 -13.98 -18.72 0.22
C LEU A 229 -13.06 -19.35 -0.84
N ASP A 230 -13.61 -20.20 -1.71
CA ASP A 230 -12.86 -20.82 -2.82
C ASP A 230 -12.36 -19.81 -3.86
N VAL A 231 -13.08 -18.69 -4.04
CA VAL A 231 -12.69 -17.61 -4.96
C VAL A 231 -11.64 -16.67 -4.34
N VAL A 232 -11.57 -16.56 -3.01
CA VAL A 232 -10.59 -15.73 -2.30
C VAL A 232 -9.22 -16.44 -2.27
N VAL A 233 -8.59 -16.53 -3.44
CA VAL A 233 -7.26 -17.11 -3.61
C VAL A 233 -6.21 -16.01 -3.69
N LEU A 234 -5.18 -16.12 -2.87
CA LEU A 234 -4.01 -15.24 -2.93
C LEU A 234 -3.17 -15.61 -4.15
N LYS A 235 -3.02 -14.69 -5.10
CA LYS A 235 -2.24 -14.94 -6.32
C LYS A 235 -0.74 -14.78 -6.05
N PRO A 236 0.12 -15.61 -6.68
CA PRO A 236 1.57 -15.48 -6.51
C PRO A 236 2.12 -14.13 -7.01
N SER A 237 1.45 -13.52 -8.00
CA SER A 237 1.82 -12.19 -8.52
C SER A 237 1.59 -11.05 -7.54
N ASP A 238 0.78 -11.26 -6.50
CA ASP A 238 0.37 -10.24 -5.54
C ASP A 238 1.11 -10.34 -4.21
N LEU A 239 1.97 -11.34 -4.05
CA LEU A 239 2.79 -11.53 -2.86
C LEU A 239 3.76 -10.34 -2.65
N GLY A 240 3.88 -9.91 -1.40
CA GLY A 240 4.77 -8.82 -0.98
C GLY A 240 4.34 -7.43 -1.41
N LYS A 241 3.19 -7.28 -2.09
CA LYS A 241 2.62 -5.97 -2.41
C LYS A 241 1.94 -5.38 -1.18
N ARG A 242 1.93 -4.04 -1.13
CA ARG A 242 1.12 -3.28 -0.19
C ARG A 242 -0.18 -2.85 -0.87
N VAL A 243 -1.29 -3.02 -0.19
CA VAL A 243 -2.64 -2.65 -0.66
C VAL A 243 -3.35 -1.95 0.48
N ALA A 244 -3.96 -0.80 0.19
CA ALA A 244 -4.88 -0.15 1.12
C ALA A 244 -6.21 -0.94 1.11
N PRO A 245 -6.62 -1.57 2.23
CA PRO A 245 -7.82 -2.41 2.27
C PRO A 245 -9.11 -1.61 2.09
N SER A 246 -9.08 -0.29 2.35
CA SER A 246 -10.16 0.65 2.08
C SER A 246 -9.60 2.03 1.71
N LEU A 247 -10.43 2.87 1.08
CA LEU A 247 -10.08 4.25 0.74
C LEU A 247 -9.72 5.02 2.03
N GLY A 248 -8.44 5.32 2.21
CA GLY A 248 -7.91 6.04 3.37
C GLY A 248 -7.32 5.19 4.49
N ALA A 249 -7.32 3.85 4.37
CA ALA A 249 -6.62 2.98 5.31
C ALA A 249 -5.10 2.93 5.05
N GLU A 250 -4.35 2.60 6.09
CA GLU A 250 -2.91 2.37 6.00
C GLU A 250 -2.61 1.21 5.04
N GLU A 251 -1.49 1.31 4.33
CA GLU A 251 -1.05 0.31 3.38
C GLU A 251 -0.61 -0.97 4.11
N GLU A 252 -1.41 -2.02 4.01
CA GLU A 252 -1.13 -3.33 4.59
C GLU A 252 -0.61 -4.31 3.54
N LEU A 253 0.10 -5.35 3.97
CA LEU A 253 0.61 -6.37 3.05
C LEU A 253 -0.55 -7.25 2.55
N THR A 254 -0.54 -7.58 1.25
CA THR A 254 -1.61 -8.36 0.59
C THR A 254 -1.97 -9.66 1.28
N HIS A 255 -0.99 -10.38 1.83
CA HIS A 255 -1.23 -11.65 2.52
C HIS A 255 -1.90 -11.46 3.89
N ILE A 256 -1.68 -10.32 4.55
CA ILE A 256 -2.36 -9.94 5.81
C ILE A 256 -3.83 -9.63 5.50
N VAL A 257 -4.07 -8.75 4.52
CA VAL A 257 -5.43 -8.41 4.05
C VAL A 257 -6.19 -9.67 3.61
N TRP A 258 -5.51 -10.60 2.96
CA TRP A 258 -6.09 -11.90 2.59
C TRP A 258 -6.44 -12.74 3.84
N ALA A 259 -5.53 -12.86 4.81
CA ALA A 259 -5.76 -13.63 6.04
C ALA A 259 -6.95 -13.11 6.84
N ASP A 260 -7.08 -11.77 6.96
CA ASP A 260 -8.20 -11.14 7.66
C ASP A 260 -9.53 -11.37 6.94
N LYS A 261 -9.54 -11.30 5.61
CA LYS A 261 -10.73 -11.60 4.81
C LYS A 261 -11.15 -13.06 4.94
N VAL A 262 -10.19 -13.98 4.91
CA VAL A 262 -10.42 -15.42 5.04
C VAL A 262 -10.90 -15.79 6.44
N GLU A 263 -10.30 -15.25 7.50
CA GLU A 263 -10.74 -15.50 8.88
C GLU A 263 -12.19 -15.03 9.09
N ARG A 264 -12.55 -13.85 8.56
CA ARG A 264 -13.92 -13.34 8.63
C ARG A 264 -14.92 -14.26 7.91
N LEU A 265 -14.59 -14.69 6.69
CA LEU A 265 -15.45 -15.60 5.93
C LEU A 265 -15.57 -16.99 6.58
N ALA A 266 -14.48 -17.48 7.15
CA ALA A 266 -14.45 -18.77 7.83
C ALA A 266 -15.27 -18.76 9.13
N GLY A 267 -15.25 -17.65 9.89
CA GLY A 267 -16.08 -17.49 11.09
C GLY A 267 -17.58 -17.52 10.79
N ASP A 268 -17.99 -17.14 9.58
CA ASP A 268 -19.36 -17.14 9.11
C ASP A 268 -19.85 -18.50 8.57
N ILE A 269 -18.95 -19.49 8.47
CA ILE A 269 -19.23 -20.85 7.97
C ILE A 269 -19.11 -21.82 9.15
N PRO A 270 -20.14 -22.64 9.44
CA PRO A 270 -20.05 -23.68 10.46
C PRO A 270 -19.13 -24.83 9.97
N ASP A 271 -17.81 -24.67 10.10
CA ASP A 271 -16.80 -25.69 9.79
C ASP A 271 -16.29 -26.39 11.06
N THR A 272 -17.17 -27.19 11.68
CA THR A 272 -16.88 -27.86 12.97
C THR A 272 -15.70 -28.83 12.91
N ASN A 273 -15.39 -29.35 11.72
CA ASN A 273 -14.35 -30.37 11.52
C ASN A 273 -13.06 -29.79 10.90
N ASN A 274 -12.97 -28.46 10.70
CA ASN A 274 -11.85 -27.80 10.02
C ASN A 274 -11.49 -28.42 8.64
N LEU A 275 -12.48 -29.00 7.95
CA LEU A 275 -12.23 -29.73 6.70
C LEU A 275 -11.85 -28.74 5.59
N LEU A 276 -12.38 -27.52 5.64
CA LEU A 276 -12.15 -26.48 4.64
C LEU A 276 -10.75 -25.86 4.76
N VAL A 277 -10.15 -25.88 5.95
CA VAL A 277 -8.76 -25.43 6.19
C VAL A 277 -7.77 -26.18 5.30
N SER A 278 -8.01 -27.47 5.06
CA SER A 278 -7.16 -28.27 4.18
C SER A 278 -7.21 -27.82 2.71
N GLY A 279 -8.38 -27.38 2.23
CA GLY A 279 -8.56 -26.84 0.88
C GLY A 279 -7.85 -25.50 0.72
N ALA A 280 -8.07 -24.57 1.65
CA ALA A 280 -7.42 -23.25 1.62
C ALA A 280 -5.89 -23.35 1.69
N ARG A 281 -5.35 -24.25 2.52
CA ARG A 281 -3.89 -24.50 2.56
C ARG A 281 -3.32 -24.97 1.23
N LYS A 282 -4.04 -25.83 0.49
CA LYS A 282 -3.61 -26.29 -0.84
C LYS A 282 -3.67 -25.19 -1.90
N ALA A 283 -4.57 -24.23 -1.72
CA ALA A 283 -4.72 -23.09 -2.62
C ALA A 283 -3.68 -21.97 -2.36
N LEU A 284 -2.93 -22.02 -1.25
CA LEU A 284 -1.91 -21.03 -0.96
C LEU A 284 -0.75 -21.07 -1.98
N PRO A 285 -0.19 -19.90 -2.34
CA PRO A 285 1.05 -19.86 -3.09
C PRO A 285 2.17 -20.64 -2.40
N LYS A 286 2.97 -21.37 -3.19
CA LYS A 286 4.04 -22.26 -2.68
C LYS A 286 5.00 -21.57 -1.71
N ALA A 287 5.34 -20.30 -1.95
CA ALA A 287 6.20 -19.51 -1.08
C ALA A 287 5.62 -19.40 0.35
N ILE A 288 4.34 -19.02 0.48
CA ILE A 288 3.65 -18.94 1.77
C ILE A 288 3.46 -20.34 2.37
N ALA A 289 3.03 -21.32 1.56
CA ALA A 289 2.79 -22.68 2.02
C ALA A 289 4.05 -23.32 2.64
N ARG A 290 5.25 -22.97 2.15
CA ARG A 290 6.52 -23.44 2.72
C ARG A 290 6.83 -22.81 4.08
N ILE A 291 6.57 -21.51 4.25
CA ILE A 291 6.81 -20.77 5.50
C ILE A 291 5.83 -21.22 6.59
N VAL A 292 4.53 -21.22 6.28
CA VAL A 292 3.46 -21.60 7.21
C VAL A 292 3.54 -23.08 7.57
N GLY A 293 3.96 -23.92 6.60
CA GLY A 293 4.02 -25.36 6.75
C GLY A 293 2.62 -26.00 6.87
N TRP A 294 2.60 -27.23 7.40
CA TRP A 294 1.40 -28.08 7.44
C TRP A 294 0.77 -28.17 8.84
N LYS A 295 1.30 -27.42 9.80
CA LYS A 295 0.96 -27.55 11.23
C LYS A 295 -0.34 -26.86 11.61
N ALA A 296 -0.77 -25.84 10.86
CA ALA A 296 -2.03 -25.14 11.12
C ALA A 296 -3.22 -26.04 10.80
N THR A 297 -3.96 -26.43 11.83
CA THR A 297 -5.15 -27.30 11.73
C THR A 297 -6.46 -26.54 11.83
N THR A 298 -6.43 -25.33 12.39
CA THR A 298 -7.59 -24.45 12.52
C THR A 298 -7.47 -23.21 11.63
N TRP A 299 -8.59 -22.57 11.32
CA TRP A 299 -8.61 -21.30 10.57
C TRP A 299 -7.79 -20.21 11.25
N LYS A 300 -7.92 -20.12 12.58
CA LYS A 300 -7.18 -19.14 13.39
C LYS A 300 -5.68 -19.37 13.31
N GLU A 301 -5.22 -20.61 13.52
CA GLU A 301 -3.79 -20.96 13.39
C GLU A 301 -3.25 -20.65 11.99
N LEU A 302 -4.03 -20.92 10.94
CA LEU A 302 -3.63 -20.66 9.56
C LEU A 302 -3.47 -19.15 9.32
N CYS A 303 -4.47 -18.35 9.69
CA CYS A 303 -4.45 -16.91 9.47
C CYS A 303 -3.38 -16.23 10.33
N ASP A 304 -3.21 -16.64 11.59
CA ASP A 304 -2.16 -16.12 12.47
C ASP A 304 -0.77 -16.44 11.93
N ALA A 305 -0.56 -17.66 11.43
CA ALA A 305 0.72 -18.03 10.81
C ALA A 305 1.00 -17.22 9.54
N VAL A 306 -0.02 -16.92 8.73
CA VAL A 306 0.13 -16.07 7.54
C VAL A 306 0.42 -14.61 7.90
N ARG A 307 -0.22 -14.06 8.93
CA ARG A 307 0.06 -12.70 9.43
C ARG A 307 1.46 -12.55 10.02
N ALA A 308 1.97 -13.62 10.63
CA ALA A 308 3.28 -13.61 11.25
C ALA A 308 4.45 -13.65 10.24
N ILE A 309 4.16 -13.82 8.94
CA ILE A 309 5.19 -13.87 7.90
C ILE A 309 5.87 -12.50 7.77
N LEU A 310 7.19 -12.49 7.92
CA LEU A 310 8.00 -11.30 7.68
C LEU A 310 8.15 -11.06 6.17
N LEU A 311 8.15 -9.79 5.77
CA LEU A 311 8.24 -9.42 4.35
C LEU A 311 9.53 -9.95 3.71
N GLU A 312 10.64 -9.90 4.46
CA GLU A 312 11.95 -10.36 4.01
C GLU A 312 11.95 -11.87 3.71
N GLU A 313 11.41 -12.67 4.63
CA GLU A 313 11.28 -14.13 4.49
C GLU A 313 10.37 -14.50 3.31
N LEU A 314 9.27 -13.76 3.13
CA LEU A 314 8.37 -13.96 2.00
C LEU A 314 9.08 -13.66 0.67
N MET A 315 9.82 -12.56 0.60
CA MET A 315 10.52 -12.16 -0.62
C MET A 315 11.64 -13.15 -0.99
N GLU A 316 12.38 -13.66 0.00
CA GLU A 316 13.38 -14.72 -0.18
C GLU A 316 12.71 -15.98 -0.76
N GLN A 317 11.59 -16.43 -0.18
CA GLN A 317 10.89 -17.61 -0.67
C GLN A 317 10.27 -17.45 -2.06
N VAL A 318 9.82 -16.24 -2.42
CA VAL A 318 9.35 -15.94 -3.78
C VAL A 318 10.51 -16.02 -4.78
N GLU A 319 11.70 -15.54 -4.41
CA GLU A 319 12.90 -15.61 -5.25
C GLU A 319 13.39 -17.05 -5.39
N ASP A 320 13.45 -17.83 -4.30
CA ASP A 320 13.79 -19.25 -4.32
C ASP A 320 12.86 -20.04 -5.25
N GLU A 321 11.56 -19.78 -5.23
CA GLU A 321 10.62 -20.43 -6.13
C GLU A 321 10.84 -20.03 -7.59
N GLN A 322 11.19 -18.77 -7.86
CA GLN A 322 11.53 -18.30 -9.20
C GLN A 322 12.82 -18.95 -9.71
N ASP A 323 13.85 -19.05 -8.87
CA ASP A 323 15.12 -19.68 -9.22
C ASP A 323 14.97 -21.19 -9.39
N ARG A 324 14.19 -21.84 -8.52
CA ARG A 324 13.84 -23.26 -8.71
C ARG A 324 13.04 -23.47 -9.99
N ALA A 325 12.11 -22.57 -10.33
CA ALA A 325 11.40 -22.63 -11.61
C ALA A 325 12.37 -22.44 -12.81
N ARG A 326 13.35 -21.54 -12.70
CA ARG A 326 14.40 -21.36 -13.73
C ARG A 326 15.25 -22.61 -13.91
N LEU A 327 15.63 -23.27 -12.82
CA LEU A 327 16.41 -24.51 -12.86
C LEU A 327 15.59 -25.70 -13.37
N ALA A 328 14.30 -25.79 -13.01
CA ALA A 328 13.40 -26.87 -13.41
C ALA A 328 13.02 -26.80 -14.91
N VAL A 329 13.00 -25.61 -15.50
CA VAL A 329 12.88 -25.44 -16.97
C VAL A 329 14.14 -25.93 -17.70
N GLY A 330 15.16 -26.36 -16.95
CA GLY A 330 16.42 -26.86 -17.46
C GLY A 330 17.27 -25.70 -18.00
N PRO A 331 18.62 -25.82 -17.96
CA PRO A 331 19.42 -24.95 -18.79
C PRO A 331 18.98 -25.23 -20.23
N THR A 332 18.38 -24.25 -20.90
CA THR A 332 18.66 -24.07 -22.31
C THR A 332 20.16 -23.90 -22.38
N ALA A 333 20.88 -25.03 -22.43
CA ALA A 333 22.32 -25.06 -22.29
C ALA A 333 22.86 -24.04 -23.30
N PRO A 334 23.70 -23.08 -22.86
CA PRO A 334 24.44 -22.30 -23.84
C PRO A 334 25.09 -23.30 -24.80
N ASN A 335 25.10 -23.00 -26.10
CA ASN A 335 25.72 -23.84 -27.12
C ASN A 335 27.21 -24.03 -26.80
N THR A 336 27.53 -24.92 -25.86
CA THR A 336 28.87 -25.37 -25.55
C THR A 336 29.28 -26.31 -26.68
N PRO A 337 30.53 -26.23 -27.17
CA PRO A 337 31.01 -27.08 -28.27
C PRO A 337 30.79 -28.59 -28.02
N SER A 338 30.69 -29.02 -26.76
CA SER A 338 30.36 -30.40 -26.38
C SER A 338 28.97 -30.87 -26.83
N LYS A 339 27.98 -29.97 -27.00
CA LYS A 339 26.64 -30.33 -27.49
C LYS A 339 26.63 -30.52 -29.02
N ALA A 340 27.46 -29.74 -29.73
CA ALA A 340 27.72 -29.96 -31.15
C ALA A 340 28.47 -31.30 -31.37
N LEU A 341 29.41 -31.63 -30.48
CA LEU A 341 30.10 -32.92 -30.49
C LEU A 341 29.15 -34.09 -30.20
N GLY A 342 28.28 -33.96 -29.20
CA GLY A 342 27.27 -34.99 -28.85
C GLY A 342 26.30 -35.28 -30.00
N ASN A 343 25.81 -34.23 -30.68
CA ASN A 343 24.98 -34.40 -31.88
C ASN A 343 25.77 -34.95 -33.08
N ALA A 344 27.06 -34.62 -33.21
CA ALA A 344 27.91 -35.19 -34.26
C ALA A 344 28.15 -36.70 -34.05
N PHE A 345 28.29 -37.16 -32.81
CA PHE A 345 28.44 -38.59 -32.51
C PHE A 345 27.16 -39.40 -32.70
N GLN A 346 25.97 -38.80 -32.54
CA GLN A 346 24.70 -39.50 -32.81
C GLN A 346 24.44 -39.77 -34.31
N ASN A 347 25.11 -39.07 -35.21
CA ASN A 347 25.00 -39.27 -36.66
C ASN A 347 26.09 -40.20 -37.24
N ILE A 348 27.02 -40.70 -36.43
CA ILE A 348 27.98 -41.72 -36.86
C ILE A 348 27.29 -43.08 -36.76
N SER A 349 26.44 -43.37 -37.74
CA SER A 349 25.93 -44.71 -37.98
C SER A 349 27.01 -45.49 -38.73
N LEU A 350 27.61 -46.48 -38.07
CA LEU A 350 28.56 -47.42 -38.67
C LEU A 350 27.82 -48.35 -39.63
N ALA A 351 27.60 -47.88 -40.87
CA ALA A 351 27.21 -48.75 -41.98
C ALA A 351 28.46 -49.21 -42.75
N PRO A 352 28.56 -50.50 -43.12
CA PRO A 352 29.71 -51.00 -43.86
C PRO A 352 29.67 -50.56 -45.33
N THR A 353 30.80 -49.97 -45.71
CA THR A 353 31.40 -49.77 -47.03
C THR A 353 30.69 -50.36 -48.25
N GLN A 354 30.27 -49.50 -49.18
CA GLN A 354 30.40 -49.77 -50.61
C GLN A 354 31.09 -48.59 -51.31
N GLN A 355 32.20 -48.91 -51.96
CA GLN A 355 33.04 -48.03 -52.77
C GLN A 355 32.31 -47.62 -54.05
N GLN A 356 32.19 -46.32 -54.32
CA GLN A 356 32.15 -45.80 -55.69
C GLN A 356 32.87 -44.44 -55.81
N VAL A 357 33.90 -44.47 -56.66
CA VAL A 357 34.55 -43.46 -57.52
C VAL A 357 34.42 -41.94 -57.27
N PRO A 358 35.52 -41.18 -57.44
CA PRO A 358 35.56 -39.73 -57.21
C PRO A 358 35.07 -38.94 -58.43
N SER A 359 34.06 -38.10 -58.24
CA SER A 359 33.75 -37.00 -59.16
C SER A 359 34.15 -35.68 -58.51
N MET A 360 34.99 -34.91 -59.21
CA MET A 360 35.38 -33.57 -58.80
C MET A 360 34.17 -32.63 -58.88
N ALA A 361 33.55 -32.35 -57.74
CA ALA A 361 32.56 -31.31 -57.61
C ALA A 361 33.09 -30.22 -56.67
N THR A 362 33.16 -29.01 -57.22
CA THR A 362 33.50 -27.73 -56.60
C THR A 362 32.85 -27.58 -55.22
N TYR A 363 33.67 -27.46 -54.17
CA TYR A 363 33.23 -27.13 -52.82
C TYR A 363 32.68 -25.70 -52.78
N GLN A 364 31.39 -25.54 -53.03
CA GLN A 364 30.63 -24.42 -52.49
C GLN A 364 30.27 -24.75 -51.04
N ASN A 365 31.01 -24.14 -50.11
CA ASN A 365 30.71 -24.14 -48.68
C ASN A 365 29.24 -23.74 -48.46
N PRO A 366 28.37 -24.59 -47.88
CA PRO A 366 27.08 -24.13 -47.41
C PRO A 366 27.35 -23.19 -46.23
N ARG A 367 27.17 -21.88 -46.47
CA ARG A 367 27.13 -20.88 -45.38
C ARG A 367 26.15 -21.40 -44.33
N PRO A 368 26.57 -21.63 -43.07
CA PRO A 368 25.62 -21.94 -42.01
C PRO A 368 24.69 -20.75 -41.88
N ARG A 369 23.42 -20.96 -42.25
CA ARG A 369 22.33 -20.02 -42.06
C ARG A 369 22.34 -19.70 -40.58
N ALA A 370 22.71 -18.46 -40.23
CA ALA A 370 22.72 -18.00 -38.86
C ALA A 370 21.31 -18.26 -38.29
N ALA A 371 21.21 -19.26 -37.42
CA ALA A 371 19.99 -19.55 -36.71
C ALA A 371 19.62 -18.26 -35.97
N GLN A 372 18.52 -17.64 -36.40
CA GLN A 372 17.94 -16.49 -35.73
C GLN A 372 17.78 -16.87 -34.26
N ARG A 373 18.59 -16.26 -33.39
CA ARG A 373 18.45 -16.41 -31.94
C ARG A 373 17.00 -16.08 -31.60
N ALA A 374 16.27 -17.05 -31.07
CA ALA A 374 14.99 -16.78 -30.45
C ALA A 374 15.19 -15.68 -29.38
N PRO A 375 14.40 -14.59 -29.41
CA PRO A 375 14.55 -13.52 -28.46
C PRO A 375 14.23 -14.04 -27.05
N PHE A 376 15.14 -13.81 -26.11
CA PHE A 376 14.87 -13.98 -24.68
C PHE A 376 13.67 -13.11 -24.29
N THR A 377 12.50 -13.71 -24.19
CA THR A 377 11.28 -13.12 -23.62
C THR A 377 10.94 -13.88 -22.35
N SER A 378 11.15 -13.24 -21.19
CA SER A 378 10.39 -13.58 -19.99
C SER A 378 10.26 -12.37 -19.06
N TYR A 379 9.67 -11.30 -19.58
CA TYR A 379 8.79 -10.44 -18.77
C TYR A 379 7.45 -10.44 -19.49
N PRO A 380 6.35 -10.88 -18.86
CA PRO A 380 5.04 -10.89 -19.50
C PRO A 380 4.58 -9.46 -19.84
N ASP A 381 4.07 -9.29 -21.06
CA ASP A 381 3.09 -8.32 -21.55
C ASP A 381 3.17 -6.83 -21.17
N ARG A 382 4.35 -6.25 -20.94
CA ARG A 382 4.45 -4.77 -20.88
C ARG A 382 4.97 -4.17 -22.18
N PRO A 383 4.21 -3.28 -22.85
CA PRO A 383 4.67 -2.56 -24.03
C PRO A 383 6.03 -1.87 -23.80
N MET A 384 6.92 -1.92 -24.79
CA MET A 384 8.30 -1.40 -24.64
C MET A 384 8.35 0.10 -24.35
N HIS A 385 7.41 0.88 -24.90
CA HIS A 385 7.32 2.32 -24.64
C HIS A 385 7.00 2.62 -23.16
N GLU A 386 6.12 1.81 -22.54
CA GLU A 386 5.77 1.95 -21.12
C GLU A 386 6.97 1.58 -20.23
N ARG A 387 7.71 0.53 -20.60
CA ARG A 387 8.97 0.17 -19.92
C ARG A 387 10.02 1.28 -20.02
N LEU A 388 10.12 1.94 -21.17
CA LEU A 388 11.01 3.09 -21.35
C LEU A 388 10.59 4.27 -20.46
N ALA A 389 9.29 4.58 -20.40
CA ALA A 389 8.75 5.62 -19.52
C ALA A 389 9.05 5.32 -18.03
N ASP A 390 8.94 4.06 -17.62
CA ASP A 390 9.31 3.61 -16.28
C ASP A 390 10.81 3.81 -15.98
N VAL A 391 11.69 3.46 -16.93
CA VAL A 391 13.14 3.66 -16.78
C VAL A 391 13.48 5.13 -16.62
N LEU A 392 12.85 6.00 -17.41
CA LEU A 392 13.09 7.44 -17.36
C LEU A 392 12.52 8.09 -16.09
N SER A 393 11.32 7.68 -15.66
CA SER A 393 10.68 8.23 -14.46
C SER A 393 11.36 7.79 -13.16
N LYS A 394 11.90 6.57 -13.12
CA LYS A 394 12.60 6.02 -11.94
C LYS A 394 14.10 6.32 -11.94
N ALA A 395 14.63 6.93 -12.99
CA ALA A 395 16.05 7.28 -13.05
C ALA A 395 16.42 8.22 -11.90
N LEU A 396 17.51 7.92 -11.20
CA LEU A 396 18.02 8.80 -10.15
C LEU A 396 18.52 10.11 -10.78
N PRO A 397 18.36 11.27 -10.10
CA PRO A 397 18.82 12.55 -10.62
C PRO A 397 20.33 12.53 -10.91
N LEU A 398 20.69 12.86 -12.16
CA LEU A 398 22.08 13.00 -12.58
C LEU A 398 22.71 14.20 -11.87
N GLN A 399 23.83 13.96 -11.18
CA GLN A 399 24.52 15.00 -10.42
C GLN A 399 25.44 15.84 -11.34
N PRO A 400 25.62 17.14 -11.06
CA PRO A 400 26.53 17.98 -11.83
C PRO A 400 27.98 17.52 -11.68
N ASN A 401 28.82 17.73 -12.70
CA ASN A 401 30.24 17.37 -12.67
C ASN A 401 31.07 18.40 -11.90
N ASN A 402 30.79 18.55 -10.61
CA ASN A 402 31.53 19.38 -9.67
C ASN A 402 31.72 18.63 -8.33
N SER A 403 32.48 19.22 -7.40
CA SER A 403 32.81 18.59 -6.11
C SER A 403 31.56 18.23 -5.29
N ASP A 404 30.56 19.10 -5.28
CA ASP A 404 29.29 18.90 -4.59
C ASP A 404 28.46 17.77 -5.22
N GLY A 405 28.39 17.72 -6.55
CA GLY A 405 27.74 16.62 -7.28
C GLY A 405 28.44 15.27 -7.09
N LEU A 406 29.77 15.25 -6.99
CA LEU A 406 30.52 14.05 -6.63
C LEU A 406 30.21 13.57 -5.21
N ALA A 407 30.02 14.48 -4.24
CA ALA A 407 29.61 14.13 -2.89
C ALA A 407 28.21 13.52 -2.87
N ARG A 408 27.24 14.11 -3.59
CA ARG A 408 25.88 13.55 -3.71
C ARG A 408 25.87 12.20 -4.43
N TYR A 409 26.67 12.03 -5.47
CA TYR A 409 26.82 10.74 -6.15
C TYR A 409 27.34 9.65 -5.21
N LYS A 410 28.35 9.95 -4.38
CA LYS A 410 28.85 9.00 -3.36
C LYS A 410 27.78 8.63 -2.33
N LEU A 411 26.96 9.60 -1.91
CA LEU A 411 25.83 9.33 -1.03
C LEU A 411 24.77 8.46 -1.71
N GLN A 412 24.46 8.71 -2.98
CA GLN A 412 23.55 7.84 -3.75
C GLN A 412 24.09 6.42 -3.86
N LEU A 413 25.41 6.24 -4.04
CA LEU A 413 26.04 4.92 -4.05
C LEU A 413 25.91 4.21 -2.70
N SER A 414 26.16 4.89 -1.57
CA SER A 414 26.04 4.25 -0.26
C SER A 414 24.59 3.88 0.09
N VAL A 415 23.62 4.72 -0.31
CA VAL A 415 22.19 4.40 -0.20
C VAL A 415 21.85 3.19 -1.06
N TRP A 416 22.31 3.15 -2.31
CA TRP A 416 22.05 2.01 -3.20
C TRP A 416 22.68 0.71 -2.66
N GLU A 417 23.91 0.76 -2.18
CA GLU A 417 24.65 -0.39 -1.65
C GLU A 417 24.01 -0.93 -0.36
N SER A 418 23.60 -0.05 0.55
CA SER A 418 22.89 -0.46 1.77
C SER A 418 21.51 -1.05 1.48
N THR A 419 20.83 -0.56 0.45
CA THR A 419 19.49 -1.03 0.07
C THR A 419 19.53 -2.35 -0.72
N TYR A 420 20.49 -2.50 -1.64
CA TYR A 420 20.51 -3.61 -2.61
C TYR A 420 21.80 -4.45 -2.60
N GLY A 421 22.92 -3.85 -2.21
CA GLY A 421 24.24 -4.48 -2.26
C GLY A 421 24.43 -5.64 -1.27
N GLN A 422 23.82 -5.57 -0.08
CA GLN A 422 23.96 -6.60 0.96
C GLN A 422 23.55 -8.01 0.51
N PHE A 423 22.66 -8.12 -0.48
CA PHE A 423 22.16 -9.40 -1.00
C PHE A 423 22.74 -9.75 -2.38
N GLY A 424 23.83 -9.11 -2.80
CA GLY A 424 24.46 -9.31 -4.12
C GLY A 424 23.54 -8.94 -5.29
N LYS A 425 22.53 -8.09 -5.06
CA LYS A 425 21.57 -7.72 -6.11
C LYS A 425 22.25 -6.85 -7.14
N THR A 426 21.94 -7.09 -8.42
CA THR A 426 22.45 -6.28 -9.53
C THR A 426 21.41 -5.27 -10.05
N PRO A 427 21.83 -4.17 -10.70
CA PRO A 427 20.91 -3.21 -11.31
C PRO A 427 19.89 -3.84 -12.26
N SER A 428 18.69 -3.27 -12.29
CA SER A 428 17.55 -3.73 -13.08
C SER A 428 16.54 -2.59 -13.28
N GLU A 429 15.52 -2.74 -14.12
CA GLU A 429 14.45 -1.73 -14.31
C GLU A 429 13.80 -1.23 -13.01
N LYS A 430 13.69 -2.09 -12.00
CA LYS A 430 13.11 -1.75 -10.69
C LYS A 430 14.15 -1.24 -9.68
N ARG A 431 15.44 -1.25 -10.05
CA ARG A 431 16.58 -0.92 -9.18
C ARG A 431 17.53 -0.01 -9.96
N PRO A 432 17.17 1.27 -10.14
CA PRO A 432 17.99 2.22 -10.88
C PRO A 432 19.34 2.40 -10.17
N TYR A 433 20.42 2.48 -10.95
CA TYR A 433 21.76 2.67 -10.41
C TYR A 433 22.20 4.14 -10.57
N PRO A 434 22.88 4.75 -9.58
CA PRO A 434 23.41 6.12 -9.69
C PRO A 434 24.35 6.27 -10.88
N LEU A 435 24.30 7.40 -11.60
CA LEU A 435 25.16 7.65 -12.75
C LEU A 435 26.35 8.52 -12.38
N THR A 436 27.54 8.17 -12.89
CA THR A 436 28.77 8.95 -12.67
C THR A 436 28.58 10.40 -13.15
N PRO A 437 28.88 11.41 -12.32
CA PRO A 437 28.77 12.82 -12.71
C PRO A 437 29.56 13.15 -13.99
N GLY A 438 29.00 13.98 -14.86
CA GLY A 438 29.61 14.35 -16.14
C GLY A 438 29.36 13.37 -17.30
N THR A 439 28.69 12.26 -17.05
CA THR A 439 28.18 11.36 -18.09
C THR A 439 26.84 11.85 -18.64
N SER A 440 26.34 11.20 -19.69
CA SER A 440 25.03 11.46 -20.28
C SER A 440 23.90 10.83 -19.46
N PRO A 441 22.66 11.37 -19.52
CA PRO A 441 21.49 10.76 -18.92
C PRO A 441 21.29 9.31 -19.38
N VAL A 442 20.60 8.50 -18.57
CA VAL A 442 20.29 7.10 -18.90
C VAL A 442 19.33 7.02 -20.09
N ALA A 443 19.45 5.97 -20.91
CA ALA A 443 18.58 5.72 -22.07
C ALA A 443 18.57 6.86 -23.08
N SER A 444 19.72 7.51 -23.27
CA SER A 444 19.83 8.72 -24.06
C SER A 444 20.64 8.53 -25.35
N GLY A 445 21.12 7.31 -25.56
CA GLY A 445 21.94 6.90 -26.71
C GLY A 445 23.42 6.89 -26.41
N GLU A 446 23.74 6.86 -25.13
CA GLU A 446 25.09 6.78 -24.66
C GLU A 446 25.71 5.41 -24.92
N CYS A 447 27.04 5.41 -25.03
CA CYS A 447 27.84 4.22 -24.91
C CYS A 447 27.72 3.69 -23.47
N TRP A 448 27.25 2.46 -23.30
CA TRP A 448 27.07 1.86 -21.97
C TRP A 448 28.40 1.59 -21.23
N LYS A 449 29.55 1.65 -21.92
CA LYS A 449 30.88 1.48 -21.30
C LYS A 449 31.40 2.75 -20.63
N CYS A 450 31.17 3.92 -21.22
CA CYS A 450 31.73 5.19 -20.74
C CYS A 450 30.68 6.27 -20.42
N GLY A 451 29.41 6.03 -20.73
CA GLY A 451 28.33 6.98 -20.45
C GLY A 451 28.26 8.20 -21.38
N HIS A 452 28.99 8.25 -22.51
CA HIS A 452 28.95 9.37 -23.46
C HIS A 452 28.34 8.99 -24.82
N ARG A 453 27.73 9.96 -25.54
CA ARG A 453 27.05 9.72 -26.84
C ARG A 453 27.95 9.81 -28.08
N ALA A 454 29.25 10.05 -27.93
CA ALA A 454 30.12 10.37 -29.05
C ALA A 454 30.52 9.18 -29.95
N HIS A 455 30.27 7.94 -29.52
CA HIS A 455 30.75 6.75 -30.23
C HIS A 455 29.92 5.49 -29.94
N PHE A 456 30.13 4.47 -30.78
CA PHE A 456 29.57 3.14 -30.58
C PHE A 456 30.39 2.32 -29.56
N PRO A 457 29.75 1.46 -28.75
CA PRO A 457 30.43 0.68 -27.69
C PRO A 457 31.61 -0.20 -28.15
N ALA A 458 31.64 -0.58 -29.43
CA ALA A 458 32.75 -1.34 -30.01
C ALA A 458 34.06 -0.52 -30.06
N ASN A 459 33.96 0.79 -30.24
CA ASN A 459 35.10 1.70 -30.45
C ASN A 459 35.31 2.64 -29.25
N CYS A 460 34.93 2.20 -28.05
CA CYS A 460 35.03 3.02 -26.84
C CYS A 460 36.48 3.11 -26.36
N SER A 461 37.10 4.28 -26.51
CA SER A 461 38.43 4.62 -25.96
C SER A 461 38.37 5.45 -24.68
N MET A 462 37.18 5.89 -24.26
CA MET A 462 36.97 6.69 -23.05
C MET A 462 37.10 5.84 -21.78
N PRO A 463 37.43 6.46 -20.62
CA PRO A 463 37.43 5.78 -19.32
C PRO A 463 36.11 5.05 -19.05
N LEU A 464 36.22 3.84 -18.51
CA LEU A 464 35.07 3.00 -18.19
C LEU A 464 34.36 3.52 -16.94
N VAL A 465 33.02 3.59 -17.00
CA VAL A 465 32.20 3.81 -15.80
C VAL A 465 32.15 2.54 -14.93
N PRO A 466 31.74 2.60 -13.65
CA PRO A 466 31.65 1.42 -12.80
C PRO A 466 30.80 0.29 -13.40
N ALA A 467 31.15 -0.97 -13.12
CA ALA A 467 30.52 -2.14 -13.75
C ALA A 467 28.99 -2.20 -13.58
N PHE A 468 28.48 -1.82 -12.41
CA PHE A 468 27.04 -1.75 -12.17
C PHE A 468 26.36 -0.63 -12.96
N GLU A 469 27.03 0.52 -13.13
CA GLU A 469 26.55 1.57 -14.03
C GLU A 469 26.52 1.07 -15.48
N GLN A 470 27.56 0.36 -15.94
CA GLN A 470 27.59 -0.23 -17.28
C GLN A 470 26.41 -1.18 -17.52
N LYS A 471 26.12 -2.04 -16.53
CA LYS A 471 24.97 -2.96 -16.58
C LYS A 471 23.65 -2.21 -16.64
N TRP A 472 23.48 -1.17 -15.81
CA TRP A 472 22.28 -0.35 -15.79
C TRP A 472 22.05 0.36 -17.14
N ARG A 473 23.08 1.00 -17.69
CA ARG A 473 23.03 1.63 -19.02
C ARG A 473 22.73 0.65 -20.14
N SER A 474 23.28 -0.56 -20.07
CA SER A 474 22.99 -1.61 -21.05
C SER A 474 21.51 -2.03 -21.05
N ILE A 475 20.92 -2.19 -19.86
CA ILE A 475 19.48 -2.52 -19.71
C ILE A 475 18.62 -1.40 -20.29
N ALA A 476 18.88 -0.17 -19.88
CA ALA A 476 18.12 0.99 -20.31
C ALA A 476 18.25 1.24 -21.83
N GLY A 477 19.45 1.14 -22.38
CA GLY A 477 19.70 1.24 -23.82
C GLY A 477 19.01 0.14 -24.62
N SER A 478 18.97 -1.09 -24.12
CA SER A 478 18.24 -2.19 -24.78
C SER A 478 16.74 -1.95 -24.81
N ILE A 479 16.14 -1.41 -23.74
CA ILE A 479 14.70 -1.12 -23.67
C ILE A 479 14.36 -0.02 -24.65
N ARG A 480 15.15 1.06 -24.67
CA ARG A 480 14.98 2.17 -25.61
C ARG A 480 15.04 1.70 -27.06
N ASN A 481 16.09 0.96 -27.45
CA ASN A 481 16.24 0.50 -28.83
C ASN A 481 15.05 -0.38 -29.27
N LYS A 482 14.53 -1.22 -28.36
CA LYS A 482 13.33 -2.03 -28.62
C LYS A 482 12.06 -1.18 -28.73
N ALA A 483 11.92 -0.15 -27.90
CA ALA A 483 10.79 0.78 -27.96
C ALA A 483 10.78 1.60 -29.28
N GLU A 484 11.93 2.10 -29.70
CA GLU A 484 12.11 2.81 -30.98
C GLU A 484 11.78 1.89 -32.17
N THR A 485 12.24 0.64 -32.13
CA THR A 485 11.94 -0.34 -33.18
C THR A 485 10.46 -0.74 -33.19
N ALA A 486 9.80 -0.81 -32.03
CA ALA A 486 8.39 -1.17 -31.93
C ALA A 486 7.43 -0.03 -32.37
N GLY A 487 7.87 1.23 -32.24
CA GLY A 487 7.10 2.40 -32.67
C GLY A 487 7.23 2.73 -34.16
N THR A 488 8.22 2.15 -34.84
CA THR A 488 8.38 2.28 -36.29
C THR A 488 7.68 1.11 -36.96
N PRO A 489 6.51 1.26 -37.60
CA PRO A 489 5.94 0.18 -38.37
C PRO A 489 6.96 -0.24 -39.42
N ALA A 490 7.24 -1.54 -39.51
CA ALA A 490 8.14 -2.09 -40.52
C ALA A 490 7.50 -1.87 -41.90
N VAL A 491 7.72 -0.69 -42.49
CA VAL A 491 7.50 -0.47 -43.90
C VAL A 491 8.58 -1.28 -44.60
N ASN A 492 8.24 -2.50 -45.00
CA ASN A 492 8.99 -3.24 -46.00
C ASN A 492 8.89 -2.45 -47.31
N VAL A 493 9.75 -1.45 -47.48
CA VAL A 493 9.95 -0.78 -48.76
C VAL A 493 10.68 -1.78 -49.64
N HIS A 494 9.93 -2.60 -50.38
CA HIS A 494 10.41 -3.13 -51.64
C HIS A 494 10.52 -1.91 -52.56
N THR A 495 11.75 -1.43 -52.78
CA THR A 495 12.03 -0.44 -53.82
C THR A 495 11.81 -1.12 -55.17
N VAL A 496 10.58 -1.08 -55.67
CA VAL A 496 10.30 -1.25 -57.10
C VAL A 496 10.43 0.15 -57.69
N SER A 497 11.47 0.35 -58.49
CA SER A 497 11.60 1.55 -59.31
C SER A 497 10.46 1.55 -60.31
N ILE A 498 9.41 2.32 -60.04
CA ILE A 498 8.41 2.69 -61.04
C ILE A 498 8.75 4.12 -61.43
N GLU A 499 9.22 4.26 -62.67
CA GLU A 499 9.33 5.55 -63.35
C GLU A 499 7.93 6.17 -63.47
N SER A 500 7.86 7.45 -63.12
CA SER A 500 6.84 8.48 -63.43
C SER A 500 5.48 8.05 -64.00
N ASP A 501 4.40 8.57 -63.41
CA ASP A 501 3.57 9.57 -64.11
C ASP A 501 2.59 10.31 -63.20
N GLU A 502 2.47 11.61 -63.49
CA GLU A 502 1.47 12.64 -63.12
C GLU A 502 0.79 12.65 -61.74
N VAL A 503 1.13 13.69 -60.97
CA VAL A 503 0.31 14.20 -59.87
C VAL A 503 -0.86 14.98 -60.49
N GLN A 504 -2.06 14.39 -60.51
CA GLN A 504 -3.29 15.15 -60.75
C GLN A 504 -3.63 15.95 -59.49
N THR A 505 -3.53 17.27 -59.61
CA THR A 505 -4.07 18.22 -58.63
C THR A 505 -5.54 18.46 -58.96
N TYR A 506 -6.44 18.05 -58.07
CA TYR A 506 -7.86 18.40 -58.15
C TYR A 506 -8.05 19.86 -57.70
N ASP A 507 -8.80 20.62 -58.48
CA ASP A 507 -9.09 22.01 -58.17
C ASP A 507 -10.14 22.11 -57.05
N ALA A 508 -10.15 23.23 -56.33
CA ALA A 508 -10.91 23.40 -55.09
C ALA A 508 -12.42 23.19 -55.27
N ASP A 509 -12.94 23.46 -56.47
CA ASP A 509 -14.36 23.33 -56.81
C ASP A 509 -14.81 21.87 -56.91
N GLU A 510 -13.92 20.97 -57.32
CA GLU A 510 -14.22 19.53 -57.44
C GLU A 510 -14.27 18.86 -56.06
N LEU A 511 -13.41 19.32 -55.14
CA LEU A 511 -13.43 18.96 -53.73
C LEU A 511 -14.69 19.47 -53.01
N ALA A 512 -15.17 20.67 -53.35
CA ALA A 512 -16.41 21.22 -52.80
C ALA A 512 -17.64 20.42 -53.27
N HIS A 513 -17.68 20.01 -54.53
CA HIS A 513 -18.76 19.18 -55.07
C HIS A 513 -18.84 17.79 -54.40
N LEU A 514 -17.68 17.18 -54.12
CA LEU A 514 -17.62 15.90 -53.39
C LEU A 514 -18.09 16.03 -51.94
N MET A 515 -17.79 17.14 -51.25
CA MET A 515 -18.31 17.40 -49.91
C MET A 515 -19.83 17.63 -49.88
N GLN A 516 -20.42 18.15 -50.96
CA GLN A 516 -21.86 18.39 -51.04
C GLN A 516 -22.66 17.10 -51.25
N LEU A 517 -22.11 16.12 -51.96
CA LEU A 517 -22.69 14.78 -52.12
C LEU A 517 -22.75 13.99 -50.81
N VAL A 518 -21.76 14.16 -49.93
CA VAL A 518 -21.71 13.47 -48.63
C VAL A 518 -22.79 13.98 -47.67
N ASN A 519 -23.19 15.26 -47.79
CA ASN A 519 -24.18 15.86 -46.90
C ASN A 519 -25.64 15.59 -47.30
N GLN A 520 -25.92 15.10 -48.51
CA GLN A 520 -27.28 14.79 -48.97
C GLN A 520 -27.78 13.39 -48.57
N GLY A 521 -26.92 12.55 -47.97
CA GLY A 521 -27.26 11.17 -47.61
C GLY A 521 -27.92 10.95 -46.25
N LYS A 522 -28.39 11.99 -45.54
CA LYS A 522 -28.71 11.88 -44.09
C LYS A 522 -30.13 12.27 -43.65
N GLU A 523 -31.13 12.20 -44.51
CA GLU A 523 -32.53 12.38 -44.09
C GLU A 523 -33.43 11.19 -44.48
N GLY A 524 -33.78 10.41 -43.45
CA GLY A 524 -35.14 9.94 -43.12
C GLY A 524 -35.97 9.18 -44.15
N GLY A 525 -35.99 7.84 -44.05
CA GLY A 525 -37.11 7.01 -44.52
C GLY A 525 -38.03 6.63 -43.35
N PRO A 526 -39.38 6.72 -43.49
CA PRO A 526 -40.32 6.38 -42.42
C PRO A 526 -40.59 4.88 -42.36
N LEU A 527 -40.74 4.36 -41.14
CA LEU A 527 -41.20 2.99 -40.86
C LEU A 527 -42.71 2.89 -41.12
N MET A 528 -43.08 2.00 -42.04
CA MET A 528 -44.32 1.21 -41.94
C MET A 528 -44.07 -0.04 -41.12
#